data_AF-A0A0R1WC80-F1
#
_entry.id   AF-A0A0R1WC80-F1
#
_cell.length_a   1.000
_cell.length_b   1.000
_cell.length_c   1.000
_cell.angle_alpha   90.00
_cell.angle_beta   90.00
_cell.angle_gamma   90.00
#
_symmetry.space_group_name_H-M   'P 1'
#
loop_
_entity.id
_entity.type
_entity.pdbx_description
1 polymer ?
#
loop_
_entity_poly.entity_id
_entity_poly.type
_entity_poly.pdbx_seq_one_letter_code
_entity_poly.pdbx_strand_id
1 'polypeptide(L)'
;MANEEKDLRIRSHVYDGMVKAPNRALLRATGMKDEDFKKPIVGVISTWAENTPCNMHLEGLGKLAKKGVITAGGWPVQFGTITVSDGVSMGTRGMSFSLPSRDIIADSVEAAMSGHNCDAFVAVGGCDKNMPGSMIAIANTEIPAIFVYGGTIDPGNLDGKDIDLISIFEAVGQWNHGDISSEEVNRIECNACPGPGGCGGMYTANTMASAIEAMGMSLPGSASHPATTEEKKKDVE
;
A
#
# COMPACT_ATOMS: atom_id res chain seq x y z
N MET A 1 -29.48 19.51 24.30
CA MET A 1 -29.39 19.53 22.83
C MET A 1 -29.10 18.11 22.41
N ALA A 2 -30.06 17.42 21.80
CA ALA A 2 -29.81 16.09 21.27
C ALA A 2 -28.67 16.23 20.25
N ASN A 3 -27.62 15.41 20.37
CA ASN A 3 -26.59 15.30 19.34
C ASN A 3 -27.30 14.85 18.07
N GLU A 4 -27.56 15.77 17.14
CA GLU A 4 -27.83 15.37 15.76
C GLU A 4 -26.61 14.60 15.28
N GLU A 5 -26.77 13.31 14.99
CA GLU A 5 -25.73 12.50 14.38
C GLU A 5 -25.31 13.17 13.07
N LYS A 6 -24.05 13.61 13.01
CA LYS A 6 -23.48 14.24 11.82
C LYS A 6 -23.48 13.24 10.67
N ASP A 7 -24.12 13.57 9.55
CA ASP A 7 -24.02 12.75 8.34
C ASP A 7 -22.57 12.75 7.84
N LEU A 8 -21.96 11.56 7.82
CA LEU A 8 -20.56 11.36 7.42
C LEU A 8 -20.42 11.16 5.90
N ARG A 9 -21.52 11.15 5.13
CA ARG A 9 -21.56 11.02 3.67
C ARG A 9 -21.27 12.35 2.96
N ILE A 10 -20.06 12.87 3.15
CA ILE A 10 -19.64 14.18 2.61
C ILE A 10 -19.79 14.26 1.08
N ARG A 11 -19.47 13.18 0.36
CA ARG A 11 -19.52 13.08 -1.11
C ARG A 11 -20.56 12.06 -1.59
N SER A 12 -20.68 10.92 -0.92
CA SER A 12 -21.54 9.81 -1.39
C SER A 12 -23.04 10.10 -1.29
N HIS A 13 -23.47 11.14 -0.57
CA HIS A 13 -24.86 11.62 -0.58
C HIS A 13 -25.34 12.00 -1.98
N VAL A 14 -24.42 12.23 -2.93
CA VAL A 14 -24.74 12.45 -4.36
C VAL A 14 -25.56 11.31 -4.97
N TYR A 15 -25.58 10.12 -4.35
CA TYR A 15 -26.38 8.98 -4.78
C TYR A 15 -27.80 8.96 -4.21
N ASP A 16 -28.20 9.96 -3.42
CA ASP A 16 -29.58 10.10 -2.94
C ASP A 16 -30.54 10.60 -4.05
N GLY A 17 -31.84 10.38 -3.86
CA GLY A 17 -32.89 10.85 -4.78
C GLY A 17 -33.14 9.95 -5.99
N MET A 18 -34.33 10.06 -6.59
CA MET A 18 -34.78 9.13 -7.65
C MET A 18 -33.98 9.23 -8.94
N VAL A 19 -33.45 10.41 -9.27
CA VAL A 19 -32.62 10.64 -10.47
C VAL A 19 -31.34 9.79 -10.47
N LYS A 20 -30.85 9.39 -9.27
CA LYS A 20 -29.64 8.58 -9.10
C LYS A 20 -29.91 7.08 -9.08
N ALA A 21 -31.12 6.65 -9.43
CA ALA A 21 -31.47 5.23 -9.54
C ALA A 21 -30.54 4.41 -10.47
N PRO A 22 -30.07 4.93 -11.63
CA PRO A 22 -29.09 4.20 -12.45
C PRO A 22 -27.78 3.93 -11.73
N ASN A 23 -27.24 4.92 -10.99
CA ASN A 23 -26.03 4.73 -10.18
C ASN A 23 -26.24 3.69 -9.09
N ARG A 24 -27.35 3.79 -8.35
CA ARG A 24 -27.69 2.82 -7.30
C ARG A 24 -27.92 1.42 -7.87
N ALA A 25 -28.43 1.29 -9.10
CA ALA A 25 -28.59 -0.03 -9.75
C ALA A 25 -27.23 -0.73 -9.95
N LEU A 26 -26.20 0.00 -10.40
CA LEU A 26 -24.83 -0.53 -10.51
C LEU A 26 -24.23 -0.84 -9.13
N LEU A 27 -24.40 0.05 -8.14
CA LEU A 27 -23.92 -0.18 -6.78
C LEU A 27 -24.61 -1.37 -6.09
N ARG A 28 -25.88 -1.64 -6.39
CA ARG A 28 -26.56 -2.85 -5.91
C ARG A 28 -25.95 -4.12 -6.49
N ALA A 29 -25.48 -4.09 -7.73
CA ALA A 29 -24.79 -5.22 -8.33
C ALA A 29 -23.43 -5.52 -7.67
N THR A 30 -22.85 -4.56 -6.94
CA THR A 30 -21.65 -4.78 -6.11
C THR A 30 -21.98 -5.30 -4.70
N GLY A 31 -23.28 -5.44 -4.38
CA GLY A 31 -23.77 -6.00 -3.12
C GLY A 31 -24.44 -4.98 -2.19
N MET A 32 -24.46 -3.68 -2.52
CA MET A 32 -25.11 -2.67 -1.67
C MET A 32 -26.63 -2.89 -1.58
N LYS A 33 -27.17 -2.74 -0.37
CA LYS A 33 -28.60 -2.72 -0.09
C LYS A 33 -29.07 -1.32 0.28
N ASP A 34 -30.38 -1.16 0.50
CA ASP A 34 -31.00 0.13 0.84
C ASP A 34 -30.35 0.80 2.05
N GLU A 35 -30.05 0.01 3.08
CA GLU A 35 -29.38 0.45 4.31
C GLU A 35 -27.93 0.91 4.08
N ASP A 36 -27.23 0.36 3.09
CA ASP A 36 -25.83 0.69 2.82
C ASP A 36 -25.67 2.05 2.16
N PHE A 37 -26.68 2.56 1.45
CA PHE A 37 -26.67 3.93 0.89
C PHE A 37 -26.72 5.01 1.98
N LYS A 38 -26.95 4.63 3.25
CA LYS A 38 -26.91 5.52 4.41
C LYS A 38 -25.56 5.50 5.13
N LYS A 39 -24.61 4.69 4.67
CA LYS A 39 -23.24 4.61 5.21
C LYS A 39 -22.28 5.45 4.35
N PRO A 40 -21.21 6.00 4.93
CA PRO A 40 -20.13 6.59 4.15
C PRO A 40 -19.43 5.52 3.32
N ILE A 41 -19.09 5.84 2.07
CA ILE A 41 -18.31 4.98 1.18
C ILE A 41 -16.84 5.23 1.48
N VAL A 42 -16.13 4.19 1.93
CA VAL A 42 -14.69 4.28 2.24
C VAL A 42 -13.90 3.46 1.23
N GLY A 43 -13.03 4.14 0.48
CA GLY A 43 -12.11 3.49 -0.44
C GLY A 43 -10.99 2.75 0.29
N VAL A 44 -10.59 1.58 -0.21
CA VAL A 44 -9.37 0.89 0.21
C VAL A 44 -8.55 0.66 -1.04
N ILE A 45 -7.53 1.49 -1.28
CA ILE A 45 -6.72 1.41 -2.50
C ILE A 45 -5.39 0.74 -2.19
N SER A 46 -5.13 -0.39 -2.84
CA SER A 46 -3.93 -1.19 -2.63
C SER A 46 -3.05 -1.17 -3.87
N THR A 47 -1.74 -1.03 -3.64
CA THR A 47 -0.69 -1.21 -4.67
C THR A 47 -0.26 -2.67 -4.79
N TRP A 48 -1.13 -3.62 -4.42
CA TRP A 48 -0.83 -5.06 -4.50
C TRP A 48 -0.41 -5.48 -5.91
N ALA A 49 0.66 -6.27 -5.97
CA ALA A 49 1.09 -6.96 -7.16
C ALA A 49 2.03 -8.11 -6.79
N GLU A 50 2.11 -9.12 -7.64
CA GLU A 50 2.97 -10.31 -7.46
C GLU A 50 4.38 -10.14 -8.03
N ASN A 51 4.70 -8.98 -8.64
CA ASN A 51 5.98 -8.70 -9.27
C ASN A 51 7.10 -8.31 -8.29
N THR A 52 6.80 -8.22 -6.98
CA THR A 52 7.76 -7.83 -5.95
C THR A 52 7.34 -8.31 -4.56
N PRO A 53 8.29 -8.73 -3.70
CA PRO A 53 7.99 -9.06 -2.31
C PRO A 53 7.42 -7.86 -1.53
N CYS A 54 7.73 -6.63 -1.95
CA CYS A 54 7.24 -5.41 -1.31
C CYS A 54 5.71 -5.29 -1.30
N ASN A 55 5.02 -5.92 -2.26
CA ASN A 55 3.60 -5.66 -2.53
C ASN A 55 2.72 -6.92 -2.51
N MET A 56 3.31 -8.12 -2.59
CA MET A 56 2.54 -9.37 -2.79
C MET A 56 1.55 -9.68 -1.66
N HIS A 57 1.79 -9.20 -0.44
CA HIS A 57 0.91 -9.40 0.72
C HIS A 57 -0.15 -8.29 0.90
N LEU A 58 -0.07 -7.19 0.14
CA LEU A 58 -0.95 -6.03 0.32
C LEU A 58 -2.41 -6.29 -0.09
N GLU A 59 -2.69 -7.38 -0.81
CA GLU A 59 -4.07 -7.82 -1.04
C GLU A 59 -4.73 -8.23 0.29
N GLY A 60 -3.98 -8.95 1.14
CA GLY A 60 -4.40 -9.37 2.46
C GLY A 60 -4.64 -8.19 3.39
N LEU A 61 -3.71 -7.22 3.41
CA LEU A 61 -3.88 -5.98 4.18
C LEU A 61 -5.09 -5.18 3.69
N GLY A 62 -5.29 -5.08 2.36
CA GLY A 62 -6.49 -4.45 1.81
C GLY A 62 -7.78 -5.13 2.29
N LYS A 63 -7.82 -6.48 2.31
CA LYS A 63 -8.96 -7.24 2.84
C LYS A 63 -9.18 -7.00 4.34
N LEU A 64 -8.12 -6.82 5.13
CA LEU A 64 -8.23 -6.45 6.55
C LEU A 64 -8.82 -5.04 6.72
N ALA A 65 -8.31 -4.05 5.97
CA ALA A 65 -8.81 -2.68 6.01
C ALA A 65 -10.31 -2.61 5.67
N LYS A 66 -10.78 -3.41 4.71
CA LYS A 66 -12.23 -3.51 4.42
C LYS A 66 -13.04 -3.99 5.63
N LYS A 67 -12.52 -4.94 6.41
CA LYS A 67 -13.20 -5.43 7.62
C LYS A 67 -13.25 -4.35 8.69
N GLY A 68 -12.16 -3.59 8.88
CA GLY A 68 -12.12 -2.43 9.78
C GLY A 68 -13.18 -1.40 9.41
N VAL A 69 -13.28 -1.04 8.12
CA VAL A 69 -14.31 -0.13 7.60
C VAL A 69 -15.73 -0.61 7.90
N ILE A 70 -16.02 -1.90 7.66
CA ILE A 70 -17.36 -2.48 7.95
C ILE A 70 -17.67 -2.38 9.44
N THR A 71 -16.69 -2.71 10.29
CA THR A 71 -16.83 -2.68 11.75
C THR A 71 -17.07 -1.26 12.25
N ALA A 72 -16.48 -0.25 11.59
CA ALA A 72 -16.70 1.17 11.85
C ALA A 72 -17.99 1.74 11.25
N GLY A 73 -18.82 0.92 10.58
CA GLY A 73 -20.11 1.33 10.02
C GLY A 73 -20.06 1.95 8.62
N GLY A 74 -18.91 1.90 7.94
CA GLY A 74 -18.75 2.34 6.55
C GLY A 74 -19.04 1.24 5.53
N TRP A 75 -19.21 1.63 4.27
CA TRP A 75 -19.26 0.71 3.13
C TRP A 75 -17.89 0.66 2.43
N PRO A 76 -17.14 -0.46 2.50
CA PRO A 76 -15.82 -0.53 1.90
C PRO A 76 -15.87 -0.82 0.40
N VAL A 77 -15.07 -0.10 -0.38
CA VAL A 77 -14.83 -0.41 -1.79
C VAL A 77 -13.32 -0.53 -2.01
N GLN A 78 -12.87 -1.72 -2.45
CA GLN A 78 -11.44 -1.95 -2.67
C GLN A 78 -11.08 -1.68 -4.13
N PHE A 79 -9.99 -0.94 -4.31
CA PHE A 79 -9.42 -0.58 -5.59
C PHE A 79 -7.98 -1.11 -5.68
N GLY A 80 -7.50 -1.25 -6.92
CA GLY A 80 -6.10 -1.52 -7.21
C GLY A 80 -5.44 -0.33 -7.90
N THR A 81 -4.13 -0.21 -7.77
CA THR A 81 -3.29 0.63 -8.62
C THR A 81 -1.94 -0.06 -8.89
N ILE A 82 -1.16 0.47 -9.82
CA ILE A 82 0.09 -0.15 -10.27
C ILE A 82 1.21 -0.03 -9.23
N THR A 83 2.26 -0.83 -9.41
CA THR A 83 3.53 -0.69 -8.69
C THR A 83 4.69 -1.12 -9.57
N VAL A 84 5.84 -0.46 -9.41
CA VAL A 84 7.10 -0.82 -10.07
C VAL A 84 8.12 -1.18 -8.98
N SER A 85 8.82 -2.28 -9.18
CA SER A 85 9.87 -2.73 -8.27
C SER A 85 11.21 -2.08 -8.63
N ASP A 86 11.69 -1.21 -7.76
CA ASP A 86 13.00 -0.57 -7.92
C ASP A 86 14.12 -1.63 -7.88
N GLY A 87 14.03 -2.61 -6.98
CA GLY A 87 15.00 -3.70 -6.88
C GLY A 87 15.10 -4.52 -8.17
N VAL A 88 13.96 -4.91 -8.76
CA VAL A 88 13.94 -5.72 -9.99
C VAL A 88 14.34 -4.91 -11.23
N SER A 89 13.98 -3.62 -11.28
CA SER A 89 14.26 -2.79 -12.45
C SER A 89 15.68 -2.23 -12.47
N MET A 90 16.42 -2.31 -11.35
CA MET A 90 17.76 -1.76 -11.21
C MET A 90 18.73 -2.33 -12.25
N GLY A 91 19.56 -1.47 -12.84
CA GLY A 91 20.50 -1.84 -13.89
C GLY A 91 19.88 -2.13 -15.26
N THR A 92 18.57 -1.96 -15.44
CA THR A 92 17.88 -2.20 -16.72
C THR A 92 17.22 -0.92 -17.25
N ARG A 93 16.76 -0.95 -18.52
CA ARG A 93 15.92 0.12 -19.08
C ARG A 93 14.62 0.32 -18.29
N GLY A 94 14.15 -0.69 -17.56
CA GLY A 94 12.96 -0.58 -16.71
C GLY A 94 13.05 0.52 -15.66
N MET A 95 14.27 0.86 -15.19
CA MET A 95 14.48 1.89 -14.17
C MET A 95 13.97 3.27 -14.62
N SER A 96 13.87 3.55 -15.92
CA SER A 96 13.28 4.80 -16.44
C SER A 96 11.79 4.96 -16.10
N PHE A 97 11.12 3.89 -15.67
CA PHE A 97 9.71 3.87 -15.29
C PHE A 97 9.50 3.83 -13.76
N SER A 98 10.59 3.79 -12.97
CA SER A 98 10.51 3.85 -11.50
C SER A 98 9.86 5.16 -11.04
N LEU A 99 10.53 6.30 -11.23
CA LEU A 99 10.04 7.58 -10.71
C LEU A 99 8.67 7.99 -11.31
N PRO A 100 8.41 7.84 -12.63
CA PRO A 100 7.09 8.13 -13.19
C PRO A 100 5.95 7.32 -12.57
N SER A 101 6.23 6.12 -12.03
CA SER A 101 5.20 5.33 -11.35
C SER A 101 4.58 6.05 -10.15
N ARG A 102 5.34 6.95 -9.48
CA ARG A 102 4.82 7.79 -8.39
C ARG A 102 3.62 8.62 -8.85
N ASP A 103 3.76 9.30 -9.99
CA ASP A 103 2.76 10.22 -10.52
C ASP A 103 1.56 9.43 -11.05
N ILE A 104 1.80 8.29 -11.71
CA ILE A 104 0.74 7.39 -12.17
C ILE A 104 -0.08 6.85 -10.98
N ILE A 105 0.58 6.49 -9.87
CA ILE A 105 -0.10 6.06 -8.64
C ILE A 105 -0.94 7.21 -8.08
N ALA A 106 -0.40 8.43 -8.03
CA ALA A 106 -1.12 9.59 -7.54
C ALA A 106 -2.39 9.86 -8.37
N ASP A 107 -2.24 9.95 -9.69
CA ASP A 107 -3.34 10.17 -10.64
C ASP A 107 -4.39 9.06 -10.56
N SER A 108 -3.94 7.81 -10.43
CA SER A 108 -4.82 6.64 -10.32
C SER A 108 -5.65 6.66 -9.03
N VAL A 109 -5.04 7.04 -7.90
CA VAL A 109 -5.74 7.15 -6.62
C VAL A 109 -6.73 8.31 -6.67
N GLU A 110 -6.31 9.48 -7.16
CA GLU A 110 -7.16 10.66 -7.29
C GLU A 110 -8.39 10.39 -8.16
N ALA A 111 -8.18 9.78 -9.33
CA ALA A 111 -9.26 9.40 -10.24
C ALA A 111 -10.22 8.38 -9.61
N ALA A 112 -9.70 7.37 -8.91
CA ALA A 112 -10.51 6.34 -8.28
C ALA A 112 -11.38 6.92 -7.15
N MET A 113 -10.76 7.62 -6.19
CA MET A 113 -11.46 8.13 -5.00
C MET A 113 -12.46 9.22 -5.34
N SER A 114 -12.07 10.17 -6.21
CA SER A 114 -12.94 11.27 -6.62
C SER A 114 -14.04 10.79 -7.56
N GLY A 115 -13.72 9.94 -8.54
CA GLY A 115 -14.68 9.43 -9.52
C GLY A 115 -15.80 8.57 -8.90
N HIS A 116 -15.53 7.92 -7.77
CA HIS A 116 -16.50 7.09 -7.06
C HIS A 116 -17.14 7.80 -5.85
N ASN A 117 -16.90 9.11 -5.69
CA ASN A 117 -17.44 9.92 -4.59
C ASN A 117 -17.18 9.28 -3.21
N CYS A 118 -15.98 8.74 -2.99
CA CYS A 118 -15.59 8.20 -1.70
C CYS A 118 -15.57 9.31 -0.64
N ASP A 119 -16.08 9.02 0.56
CA ASP A 119 -16.12 9.95 1.68
C ASP A 119 -14.83 9.96 2.50
N ALA A 120 -14.11 8.84 2.49
CA ALA A 120 -12.80 8.67 3.07
C ALA A 120 -12.04 7.57 2.31
N PHE A 121 -10.72 7.43 2.52
CA PHE A 121 -10.00 6.26 2.01
C PHE A 121 -8.77 5.84 2.82
N VAL A 122 -8.43 4.56 2.70
CA VAL A 122 -7.18 3.98 3.19
C VAL A 122 -6.29 3.68 1.98
N ALA A 123 -5.08 4.23 1.95
CA ALA A 123 -4.08 3.91 0.95
C ALA A 123 -3.08 2.90 1.50
N VAL A 124 -2.88 1.79 0.80
CA VAL A 124 -1.97 0.70 1.21
C VAL A 124 -0.80 0.61 0.24
N GLY A 125 0.41 0.88 0.75
CA GLY A 125 1.64 0.95 -0.03
C GLY A 125 2.79 0.14 0.59
N GLY A 126 3.74 -0.31 -0.23
CA GLY A 126 4.88 -1.10 0.24
C GLY A 126 6.23 -0.71 -0.39
N CYS A 127 6.30 -0.59 -1.71
CA CYS A 127 7.55 -0.27 -2.42
C CYS A 127 7.77 1.24 -2.57
N ASP A 128 9.03 1.63 -2.75
CA ASP A 128 9.56 3.00 -2.76
C ASP A 128 8.60 4.10 -3.25
N LYS A 129 8.09 3.98 -4.48
CA LYS A 129 7.29 5.04 -5.12
C LYS A 129 5.81 5.00 -4.76
N ASN A 130 5.34 3.92 -4.12
CA ASN A 130 3.96 3.80 -3.65
C ASN A 130 3.65 4.84 -2.58
N MET A 131 4.52 4.95 -1.58
CA MET A 131 4.37 5.85 -0.44
C MET A 131 4.16 7.32 -0.89
N PRO A 132 5.12 7.96 -1.60
CA PRO A 132 4.92 9.33 -2.05
C PRO A 132 3.78 9.48 -3.06
N GLY A 133 3.53 8.48 -3.94
CA GLY A 133 2.39 8.54 -4.88
C GLY A 133 1.05 8.60 -4.16
N SER A 134 0.85 7.75 -3.14
CA SER A 134 -0.33 7.79 -2.28
C SER A 134 -0.43 9.10 -1.51
N MET A 135 0.68 9.62 -0.97
CA MET A 135 0.67 10.89 -0.22
C MET A 135 0.31 12.10 -1.09
N ILE A 136 0.78 12.14 -2.35
CA ILE A 136 0.38 13.19 -3.30
C ILE A 136 -1.13 13.15 -3.54
N ALA A 137 -1.70 11.95 -3.77
CA ALA A 137 -3.15 11.82 -3.95
C ALA A 137 -3.93 12.21 -2.69
N ILE A 138 -3.45 11.84 -1.49
CA ILE A 138 -4.06 12.27 -0.23
C ILE A 138 -4.06 13.80 -0.12
N ALA A 139 -2.95 14.45 -0.45
CA ALA A 139 -2.85 15.90 -0.43
C ALA A 139 -3.77 16.59 -1.46
N ASN A 140 -3.91 16.01 -2.66
CA ASN A 140 -4.69 16.61 -3.75
C ASN A 140 -6.20 16.43 -3.62
N THR A 141 -6.65 15.28 -3.10
CA THR A 141 -8.07 14.89 -3.19
C THR A 141 -8.98 15.63 -2.23
N GLU A 142 -8.45 16.21 -1.16
CA GLU A 142 -9.22 16.78 -0.04
C GLU A 142 -10.27 15.79 0.51
N ILE A 143 -9.92 14.49 0.51
CA ILE A 143 -10.74 13.41 1.08
C ILE A 143 -10.01 12.92 2.35
N PRO A 144 -10.71 12.78 3.49
CA PRO A 144 -10.13 12.19 4.69
C PRO A 144 -9.45 10.85 4.40
N ALA A 145 -8.17 10.73 4.77
CA ALA A 145 -7.42 9.53 4.44
C ALA A 145 -6.32 9.20 5.45
N ILE A 146 -5.91 7.93 5.44
CA ILE A 146 -4.76 7.42 6.19
C ILE A 146 -3.94 6.49 5.29
N PHE A 147 -2.62 6.50 5.49
CA PHE A 147 -1.70 5.63 4.80
C PHE A 147 -1.30 4.44 5.69
N VAL A 148 -1.31 3.25 5.10
CA VAL A 148 -0.87 1.99 5.71
C VAL A 148 0.38 1.52 4.98
N TYR A 149 1.51 1.51 5.70
CA TYR A 149 2.73 0.89 5.22
C TYR A 149 2.64 -0.64 5.37
N GLY A 150 2.97 -1.36 4.29
CA GLY A 150 2.97 -2.81 4.22
C GLY A 150 3.94 -3.51 5.17
N GLY A 151 4.93 -2.80 5.72
CA GLY A 151 5.96 -3.36 6.58
C GLY A 151 7.22 -3.74 5.83
N THR A 152 8.32 -3.75 6.56
CA THR A 152 9.64 -4.11 6.05
C THR A 152 9.80 -5.63 5.98
N ILE A 153 10.67 -6.10 5.08
CA ILE A 153 11.06 -7.50 4.96
C ILE A 153 11.99 -7.88 6.11
N ASP A 154 11.86 -9.11 6.60
CA ASP A 154 12.83 -9.69 7.54
C ASP A 154 14.19 -9.90 6.84
N PRO A 155 15.32 -9.84 7.57
CA PRO A 155 16.61 -10.16 6.99
C PRO A 155 16.65 -11.62 6.52
N GLY A 156 17.29 -11.85 5.39
CA GLY A 156 17.68 -13.18 4.95
C GLY A 156 18.72 -13.80 5.88
N ASN A 157 18.90 -15.12 5.81
CA ASN A 157 19.89 -15.81 6.63
C ASN A 157 20.75 -16.75 5.79
N LEU A 158 22.07 -16.60 5.86
CA LEU A 158 23.02 -17.52 5.25
C LEU A 158 24.08 -17.90 6.29
N ASP A 159 24.15 -19.18 6.63
CA ASP A 159 25.10 -19.74 7.60
C ASP A 159 25.08 -19.02 8.96
N GLY A 160 23.88 -18.61 9.42
CA GLY A 160 23.71 -17.91 10.69
C GLY A 160 24.07 -16.42 10.65
N LYS A 161 24.34 -15.86 9.47
CA LYS A 161 24.55 -14.42 9.27
C LYS A 161 23.34 -13.81 8.57
N ASP A 162 22.95 -12.64 9.04
CA ASP A 162 21.93 -11.84 8.39
C ASP A 162 22.48 -11.29 7.07
N ILE A 163 21.70 -11.43 6.01
CA ILE A 163 21.98 -10.92 4.67
C ILE A 163 20.73 -10.24 4.10
N ASP A 164 20.93 -9.38 3.12
CA ASP A 164 19.87 -8.54 2.55
C ASP A 164 20.12 -8.27 1.06
N LEU A 165 19.34 -7.34 0.49
CA LEU A 165 19.48 -6.96 -0.92
C LEU A 165 20.83 -6.28 -1.23
N ILE A 166 21.46 -5.57 -0.29
CA ILE A 166 22.82 -5.04 -0.51
C ILE A 166 23.83 -6.18 -0.58
N SER A 167 23.66 -7.20 0.24
CA SER A 167 24.58 -8.35 0.31
C SER A 167 24.76 -9.01 -1.07
N ILE A 168 23.68 -9.12 -1.87
CA ILE A 168 23.78 -9.65 -3.25
C ILE A 168 24.42 -8.65 -4.22
N PHE A 169 24.19 -7.33 -4.08
CA PHE A 169 24.90 -6.33 -4.89
C PHE A 169 26.41 -6.33 -4.62
N GLU A 170 26.83 -6.45 -3.37
CA GLU A 170 28.24 -6.55 -2.98
C GLU A 170 28.87 -7.85 -3.45
N ALA A 171 28.15 -8.98 -3.35
CA ALA A 171 28.59 -10.27 -3.86
C ALA A 171 28.88 -10.23 -5.38
N VAL A 172 28.05 -9.57 -6.18
CA VAL A 172 28.31 -9.37 -7.62
C VAL A 172 29.61 -8.57 -7.83
N GLY A 173 29.89 -7.58 -6.99
CA GLY A 173 31.15 -6.84 -7.00
C GLY A 173 32.37 -7.72 -6.69
N GLN A 174 32.29 -8.53 -5.64
CA GLN A 174 33.33 -9.49 -5.24
C GLN A 174 33.58 -10.54 -6.31
N TRP A 175 32.52 -11.06 -6.94
CA TRP A 175 32.64 -12.01 -8.04
C TRP A 175 33.33 -11.40 -9.26
N ASN A 176 32.99 -10.16 -9.64
CA ASN A 176 33.67 -9.45 -10.73
C ASN A 176 35.16 -9.22 -10.45
N HIS A 177 35.54 -9.07 -9.18
CA HIS A 177 36.94 -8.95 -8.75
C HIS A 177 37.66 -10.31 -8.67
N GLY A 178 36.91 -11.42 -8.66
CA GLY A 178 37.43 -12.78 -8.52
C GLY A 178 37.59 -13.25 -7.08
N ASP A 179 36.98 -12.56 -6.11
CA ASP A 179 37.10 -12.87 -4.68
C ASP A 179 36.18 -14.01 -4.23
N ILE A 180 35.05 -14.23 -4.92
CA ILE A 180 34.08 -15.29 -4.63
C ILE A 180 33.64 -16.01 -5.91
N SER A 181 33.16 -17.24 -5.78
CA SER A 181 32.64 -18.04 -6.89
C SER A 181 31.21 -17.67 -7.29
N SER A 182 30.77 -18.11 -8.48
CA SER A 182 29.37 -18.00 -8.90
C SER A 182 28.42 -18.79 -7.99
N GLU A 183 28.89 -19.89 -7.42
CA GLU A 183 28.13 -20.70 -6.46
C GLU A 183 27.91 -19.92 -5.16
N GLU A 184 28.90 -19.16 -4.69
CA GLU A 184 28.76 -18.29 -3.51
C GLU A 184 27.76 -17.17 -3.76
N VAL A 185 27.82 -16.52 -4.93
CA VAL A 185 26.82 -15.51 -5.35
C VAL A 185 25.42 -16.11 -5.33
N ASN A 186 25.22 -17.30 -5.91
CA ASN A 186 23.92 -17.94 -5.97
C ASN A 186 23.38 -18.32 -4.58
N ARG A 187 24.26 -18.76 -3.65
CA ARG A 187 23.85 -19.00 -2.26
C ARG A 187 23.33 -17.73 -1.59
N ILE A 188 23.95 -16.57 -1.83
CA ILE A 188 23.48 -15.28 -1.30
C ILE A 188 22.15 -14.91 -1.95
N GLU A 189 22.04 -15.01 -3.28
CA GLU A 189 20.82 -14.74 -4.06
C GLU A 189 19.62 -15.50 -3.51
N CYS A 190 19.76 -16.81 -3.28
CA CYS A 190 18.66 -17.66 -2.82
C CYS A 190 18.23 -17.42 -1.36
N ASN A 191 19.01 -16.69 -0.57
CA ASN A 191 18.76 -16.51 0.87
C ASN A 191 18.55 -15.05 1.29
N ALA A 192 18.81 -14.07 0.43
CA ALA A 192 18.78 -12.63 0.77
C ALA A 192 17.38 -12.04 1.02
N CYS A 193 16.34 -12.57 0.38
CA CYS A 193 14.98 -12.04 0.45
C CYS A 193 14.01 -13.15 0.91
N PRO A 194 13.78 -13.31 2.23
CA PRO A 194 13.09 -14.48 2.78
C PRO A 194 11.57 -14.47 2.60
N GLY A 195 10.97 -13.34 2.21
CA GLY A 195 9.51 -13.24 2.16
C GLY A 195 8.97 -11.85 1.79
N PRO A 196 7.73 -11.54 2.18
CA PRO A 196 7.09 -10.27 1.85
C PRO A 196 7.67 -9.10 2.66
N GLY A 197 7.62 -7.90 2.08
CA GLY A 197 7.99 -6.65 2.74
C GLY A 197 8.89 -5.73 1.90
N GLY A 198 8.90 -4.44 2.23
CA GLY A 198 9.81 -3.46 1.63
C GLY A 198 11.25 -3.66 2.09
N CYS A 199 12.25 -3.20 1.31
CA CYS A 199 13.67 -3.40 1.61
C CYS A 199 14.03 -3.05 3.08
N GLY A 200 14.80 -3.93 3.74
CA GLY A 200 15.07 -3.90 5.20
C GLY A 200 15.82 -2.68 5.71
N GLY A 201 16.74 -2.13 4.91
CA GLY A 201 17.53 -0.96 5.28
C GLY A 201 16.76 0.36 5.25
N MET A 202 17.39 1.45 5.71
CA MET A 202 16.84 2.81 5.60
C MET A 202 16.97 3.39 4.19
N TYR A 203 16.38 2.70 3.21
CA TYR A 203 16.20 3.19 1.84
C TYR A 203 14.93 4.02 1.74
N THR A 204 14.48 4.33 0.52
CA THR A 204 13.27 5.13 0.30
C THR A 204 12.06 4.53 1.01
N ALA A 205 11.85 3.21 0.97
CA ALA A 205 10.65 2.63 1.54
C ALA A 205 10.50 2.90 3.05
N ASN A 206 11.49 2.49 3.85
CA ASN A 206 11.49 2.70 5.30
C ASN A 206 11.65 4.17 5.70
N THR A 207 12.40 4.96 4.91
CA THR A 207 12.50 6.41 5.11
C THR A 207 11.15 7.09 4.93
N MET A 208 10.43 6.76 3.86
CA MET A 208 9.12 7.35 3.59
C MET A 208 8.07 6.83 4.57
N ALA A 209 8.09 5.57 4.97
CA ALA A 209 7.21 5.05 6.02
C ALA A 209 7.38 5.85 7.33
N SER A 210 8.63 6.02 7.77
CA SER A 210 8.97 6.81 8.97
C SER A 210 8.54 8.27 8.83
N ALA A 211 8.77 8.89 7.67
CA ALA A 211 8.38 10.27 7.41
C ALA A 211 6.84 10.45 7.41
N ILE A 212 6.10 9.51 6.82
CA ILE A 212 4.63 9.54 6.77
C ILE A 212 4.03 9.39 8.17
N GLU A 213 4.57 8.49 8.99
CA GLU A 213 4.18 8.38 10.40
C GLU A 213 4.48 9.68 11.16
N ALA A 214 5.66 10.27 10.98
CA ALA A 214 6.02 11.55 11.60
C ALA A 214 5.12 12.72 11.15
N MET A 215 4.58 12.67 9.93
CA MET A 215 3.57 13.62 9.43
C MET A 215 2.17 13.39 10.01
N GLY A 216 1.96 12.33 10.79
CA GLY A 216 0.65 11.97 11.36
C GLY A 216 -0.30 11.31 10.36
N MET A 217 0.23 10.79 9.25
CA MET A 217 -0.55 10.23 8.16
C MET A 217 -0.60 8.69 8.19
N SER A 218 0.09 8.07 9.15
CA SER A 218 0.00 6.64 9.49
C SER A 218 -0.20 6.50 11.00
N LEU A 219 -0.70 5.34 11.44
CA LEU A 219 -0.86 5.07 12.86
C LEU A 219 0.50 4.99 13.58
N PRO A 220 0.60 5.47 14.83
CA PRO A 220 1.85 5.41 15.60
C PRO A 220 2.40 3.98 15.72
N GLY A 221 3.71 3.82 15.50
CA GLY A 221 4.42 2.55 15.49
C GLY A 221 4.37 1.79 14.17
N SER A 222 3.43 2.11 13.28
CA SER A 222 3.16 1.30 12.08
C SER A 222 4.33 1.24 11.10
N ALA A 223 5.18 2.27 11.02
CA ALA A 223 6.34 2.26 10.14
C ALA A 223 7.38 1.18 10.52
N SER A 224 7.35 0.70 11.77
CA SER A 224 8.36 -0.20 12.33
C SER A 224 7.97 -1.68 12.40
N HIS A 225 6.69 -2.02 12.22
CA HIS A 225 6.24 -3.42 12.25
C HIS A 225 6.59 -4.16 10.95
N PRO A 226 7.36 -5.27 10.99
CA PRO A 226 7.67 -6.07 9.81
C PRO A 226 6.42 -6.68 9.16
N ALA A 227 6.49 -6.92 7.86
CA ALA A 227 5.35 -7.32 7.03
C ALA A 227 4.66 -8.62 7.47
N THR A 228 5.41 -9.53 8.08
CA THR A 228 4.99 -10.88 8.49
C THR A 228 4.41 -10.94 9.90
N THR A 229 4.50 -9.85 10.67
CA THR A 229 4.11 -9.81 12.09
C THR A 229 2.61 -9.66 12.30
N GLU A 230 2.12 -10.07 13.48
CA GLU A 230 0.72 -9.85 13.87
C GLU A 230 0.46 -8.37 14.19
N GLU A 231 1.47 -7.65 14.68
CA GLU A 231 1.44 -6.21 14.88
C GLU A 231 1.10 -5.48 13.57
N LYS A 232 1.70 -5.88 12.44
CA LYS A 232 1.35 -5.31 11.13
C LYS A 232 -0.11 -5.55 10.75
N LYS A 233 -0.70 -6.68 11.11
CA LYS A 233 -2.13 -6.92 10.86
C LYS A 233 -2.99 -6.01 11.73
N LYS A 234 -2.63 -5.85 13.01
CA LYS A 234 -3.31 -4.97 13.96
C LYS A 234 -3.26 -3.49 13.57
N ASP A 235 -2.21 -3.05 12.87
CA ASP A 235 -2.14 -1.69 12.32
C ASP A 235 -3.30 -1.37 11.35
N VAL A 236 -3.94 -2.40 10.79
CA VAL A 236 -4.91 -2.26 9.68
C VAL A 236 -6.35 -2.57 10.10
N GLU A 237 -6.55 -3.30 11.19
CA GLU A 237 -7.88 -3.69 11.73
C GLU A 237 -8.60 -2.51 12.42
#